data_AF-A0A7V2PGK5-F1
#
_entry.id   AF-A0A7V2PGK5-F1
#
_cell.length_a   1.000
_cell.length_b   1.000
_cell.length_c   1.000
_cell.angle_alpha   90.00
_cell.angle_beta   90.00
_cell.angle_gamma   90.00
#
_symmetry.space_group_name_H-M   'P 1'
#
loop_
_entity.id
_entity.type
_entity.pdbx_description
1 polymer ?
#
loop_
_entity_poly.entity_id
_entity_poly.type
_entity_poly.pdbx_seq_one_letter_code
_entity_poly.pdbx_strand_id
1 'polypeptide(L)'
;MTEVESDILSDVIGCMEYHKSAPQFGERAWIAEGEEFEVVYWDAGNGWCDILCVLPKECKVCKERLVKFYRELQTAVNERYDENMCRID
;
A
#
# COMPACT_ATOMS: atom_id res chain seq x y z
N MET A 1 10.63 -5.73 -2.23
CA MET A 1 9.94 -4.45 -1.99
C MET A 1 8.98 -4.28 -3.13
N THR A 2 7.74 -3.94 -2.82
CA THR A 2 6.69 -3.73 -3.81
C THR A 2 6.51 -2.22 -3.93
N GLU A 3 6.83 -1.69 -5.10
CA GLU A 3 6.65 -0.28 -5.44
C GLU A 3 5.25 -0.09 -6.04
N VAL A 4 4.51 0.91 -5.56
CA VAL A 4 3.13 1.20 -5.97
C VAL A 4 2.85 2.68 -5.79
N GLU A 5 1.90 3.24 -6.52
CA GLU A 5 1.42 4.60 -6.25
C GLU A 5 0.56 4.65 -4.97
N SER A 6 0.68 5.76 -4.23
CA SER A 6 0.03 5.92 -2.93
C SER A 6 -1.49 5.91 -3.00
N ASP A 7 -2.09 6.36 -4.11
CA ASP A 7 -3.53 6.32 -4.34
C ASP A 7 -4.04 4.89 -4.56
N ILE A 8 -3.30 4.08 -5.32
CA ILE A 8 -3.59 2.65 -5.48
C ILE A 8 -3.52 1.94 -4.13
N LEU A 9 -2.50 2.25 -3.32
CA LEU A 9 -2.40 1.72 -1.97
C LEU A 9 -3.60 2.13 -1.12
N SER A 10 -3.98 3.42 -1.11
CA SER A 10 -5.13 3.92 -0.37
C SER A 10 -6.41 3.18 -0.74
N ASP A 11 -6.67 2.98 -2.03
CA ASP A 11 -7.86 2.27 -2.50
C ASP A 11 -7.88 0.81 -2.05
N VAL A 12 -6.76 0.10 -2.19
CA VAL A 12 -6.66 -1.33 -1.86
C VAL A 12 -6.90 -1.58 -0.37
N ILE A 13 -6.44 -0.67 0.50
CA ILE A 13 -6.62 -0.82 1.95
C ILE A 13 -7.87 -0.09 2.48
N GLY A 14 -8.61 0.63 1.64
CA GLY A 14 -9.75 1.46 2.08
C GLY A 14 -9.32 2.61 2.99
N CYS A 15 -8.19 3.24 2.72
CA CYS A 15 -7.72 4.40 3.50
C CYS A 15 -8.53 5.65 3.12
N MET A 16 -9.38 6.11 4.04
CA MET A 16 -10.20 7.31 3.84
C MET A 16 -9.59 8.58 4.45
N GLU A 17 -8.53 8.43 5.23
CA GLU A 17 -7.84 9.53 5.92
C GLU A 17 -6.48 9.83 5.29
N TYR A 18 -5.88 10.94 5.69
CA TYR A 18 -4.50 11.26 5.30
C TYR A 18 -3.50 10.27 5.91
N HIS A 19 -2.50 9.89 5.11
CA HIS A 19 -1.38 9.10 5.59
C HIS A 19 -0.61 9.89 6.67
N LYS A 20 -0.10 9.21 7.69
CA LYS A 20 0.59 9.82 8.83
C LYS A 20 2.10 9.63 8.67
N SER A 21 2.88 10.69 8.88
CA SER A 21 4.34 10.60 8.89
C SER A 21 4.81 9.65 10.00
N ALA A 22 5.74 8.77 9.70
CA ALA A 22 6.26 7.77 10.63
C ALA A 22 7.81 7.80 10.70
N PRO A 23 8.40 8.93 11.15
CA PRO A 23 9.85 9.14 11.12
C PRO A 23 10.65 8.11 11.94
N GLN A 24 10.01 7.39 12.86
CA GLN A 24 10.62 6.28 13.58
C GLN A 24 11.06 5.11 12.69
N PHE A 25 10.52 5.02 11.46
CA PHE A 25 10.93 4.04 10.44
C PHE A 25 11.83 4.69 9.35
N GLY A 26 12.17 5.97 9.50
CA GLY A 26 13.02 6.77 8.63
C GLY A 26 12.34 8.03 8.11
N GLU A 27 13.11 9.02 7.64
CA GLU A 27 12.63 10.39 7.40
C GLU A 27 11.50 10.52 6.38
N ARG A 28 11.44 9.62 5.39
CA ARG A 28 10.37 9.56 4.37
C ARG A 28 9.41 8.41 4.59
N ALA A 29 9.38 7.80 5.77
CA ALA A 29 8.44 6.74 6.08
C ALA A 29 7.08 7.31 6.49
N TRP A 30 6.02 6.63 6.07
CA TRP A 30 4.63 6.98 6.34
C TRP A 30 3.84 5.74 6.70
N ILE A 31 2.70 5.94 7.36
CA ILE A 31 1.70 4.93 7.68
C ILE A 31 0.40 5.31 6.99
N ALA A 32 -0.12 4.41 6.16
CA ALA A 32 -1.48 4.45 5.65
C ALA A 32 -2.38 3.54 6.50
N GLU A 33 -3.42 4.11 7.11
CA GLU A 33 -4.37 3.37 7.96
C GLU A 33 -5.58 2.95 7.12
N GLY A 34 -5.65 1.68 6.75
CA GLY A 34 -6.78 1.08 6.06
C GLY A 34 -7.78 0.42 7.01
N GLU A 35 -8.81 -0.21 6.47
CA GLU A 35 -9.85 -0.89 7.25
C GLU A 35 -9.31 -2.13 7.96
N GLU A 36 -8.60 -3.01 7.23
CA GLU A 36 -8.07 -4.29 7.76
C GLU A 36 -6.57 -4.24 8.08
N PHE A 37 -5.84 -3.30 7.46
CA PHE A 37 -4.37 -3.22 7.54
C PHE A 37 -3.88 -1.81 7.80
N GLU A 38 -2.75 -1.72 8.49
CA GLU A 38 -1.89 -0.55 8.47
C GLU A 38 -0.69 -0.87 7.60
N VAL A 39 -0.36 0.03 6.67
CA VAL A 39 0.77 -0.17 5.75
C VAL A 39 1.83 0.88 6.03
N VAL A 40 3.01 0.42 6.43
CA VAL A 40 4.20 1.25 6.52
C VAL A 40 4.86 1.26 5.15
N TYR A 41 5.07 2.44 4.59
CA TYR A 41 5.72 2.59 3.30
C TYR A 41 6.79 3.68 3.34
N TRP A 42 7.74 3.60 2.43
CA TRP A 42 8.72 4.64 2.15
C TRP A 42 8.25 5.47 0.95
N ASP A 43 8.16 6.78 1.11
CA ASP A 43 7.85 7.68 0.00
C ASP A 43 9.05 7.73 -0.97
N ALA A 44 8.87 7.18 -2.17
CA ALA A 44 9.89 7.19 -3.22
C ALA A 44 9.88 8.51 -4.01
N GLY A 45 8.80 9.30 -3.90
CA GLY A 45 8.59 10.57 -4.59
C GLY A 45 7.60 10.45 -5.74
N ASN A 46 7.07 11.59 -6.21
CA ASN A 46 6.10 11.66 -7.31
C ASN A 46 4.86 10.76 -7.12
N GLY A 47 4.41 10.57 -5.88
CA GLY A 47 3.27 9.71 -5.56
C GLY A 47 3.61 8.21 -5.45
N TRP A 48 4.84 7.80 -5.74
CA TRP A 48 5.29 6.43 -5.59
C TRP A 48 5.70 6.10 -4.16
N CYS A 49 5.42 4.87 -3.74
CA CYS A 49 5.79 4.35 -2.44
C CYS A 49 6.27 2.90 -2.49
N ASP A 50 7.29 2.61 -1.68
CA ASP A 50 7.79 1.26 -1.44
C ASP A 50 7.15 0.69 -0.16
N ILE A 51 6.41 -0.40 -0.28
CA ILE A 51 5.82 -1.07 0.88
C ILE A 51 6.94 -1.70 1.73
N LEU A 52 7.08 -1.21 2.96
CA LEU A 52 8.03 -1.71 3.95
C LEU A 52 7.43 -2.81 4.80
N CYS A 53 6.19 -2.62 5.27
CA CYS A 53 5.51 -3.56 6.15
C CYS A 53 3.99 -3.44 6.02
N VAL A 54 3.29 -4.57 6.17
CA VAL A 54 1.83 -4.65 6.20
C VAL A 54 1.44 -5.28 7.53
N LEU A 55 0.71 -4.53 8.35
CA LEU A 55 0.34 -4.88 9.71
C LEU A 55 -1.18 -5.12 9.77
N PRO A 56 -1.65 -6.36 9.90
CA PRO A 56 -3.08 -6.63 10.05
C PRO A 56 -3.57 -6.16 11.42
N LYS A 57 -4.71 -5.48 11.45
CA LYS A 57 -5.34 -5.01 12.70
C LYS A 57 -5.89 -6.16 13.57
N GLU A 58 -6.18 -7.31 12.96
CA GLU A 58 -6.67 -8.51 13.65
C GLU A 58 -5.87 -9.77 13.29
N CYS A 59 -5.49 -10.56 14.32
CA CYS A 59 -4.52 -11.65 14.17
C CYS A 59 -5.12 -13.04 13.85
N LYS A 60 -6.45 -13.22 13.84
CA LYS A 60 -7.06 -14.57 13.75
C LYS A 60 -6.81 -15.32 12.43
N VAL A 61 -6.59 -14.58 11.34
CA VAL A 61 -6.38 -15.09 9.96
C VAL A 61 -5.38 -14.21 9.19
N CYS A 62 -4.36 -13.74 9.90
CA CYS A 62 -3.40 -12.76 9.38
C CYS A 62 -2.68 -13.23 8.11
N LYS A 63 -2.42 -14.53 7.97
CA LYS A 63 -1.70 -15.08 6.81
C LYS A 63 -2.57 -15.11 5.56
N GLU A 64 -3.80 -15.61 5.62
CA GLU A 64 -4.70 -15.61 4.45
C GLU A 64 -5.03 -14.17 4.01
N ARG A 65 -5.29 -13.29 4.98
CA ARG A 65 -5.54 -11.86 4.74
C ARG A 65 -4.35 -11.19 4.05
N LEU A 66 -3.12 -11.43 4.50
CA LEU A 66 -1.93 -10.86 3.86
C LEU A 66 -1.77 -11.33 2.41
N VAL A 67 -2.03 -12.61 2.13
CA VAL A 67 -2.00 -13.14 0.76
C VAL A 67 -3.08 -12.49 -0.10
N LYS A 68 -4.28 -12.29 0.44
CA LYS A 68 -5.38 -11.58 -0.23
C LYS A 68 -5.00 -10.14 -0.54
N PHE A 69 -4.42 -9.41 0.42
CA PHE A 69 -3.92 -8.05 0.22
C PHE A 69 -2.97 -7.96 -0.97
N TYR A 70 -1.93 -8.81 -1.05
CA TYR A 70 -0.98 -8.75 -2.16
C TYR A 70 -1.60 -9.12 -3.51
N ARG A 71 -2.63 -9.98 -3.53
CA ARG A 71 -3.38 -10.28 -4.75
C ARG A 71 -4.23 -9.10 -5.20
N GLU A 72 -4.94 -8.46 -4.28
CA GLU A 72 -5.77 -7.28 -4.55
C GLU A 72 -4.91 -6.10 -5.03
N LEU A 73 -3.76 -5.90 -4.37
CA LEU A 73 -2.76 -4.91 -4.79
C LEU A 73 -2.27 -5.18 -6.22
N GLN A 74 -1.91 -6.42 -6.53
CA GLN A 74 -1.45 -6.79 -7.87
C GLN A 74 -2.56 -6.59 -8.92
N THR A 75 -3.79 -6.95 -8.61
CA THR A 75 -4.94 -6.70 -9.50
C THR A 75 -5.12 -5.19 -9.74
N ALA A 76 -5.11 -4.37 -8.68
CA ALA A 76 -5.29 -2.93 -8.81
C ALA A 76 -4.16 -2.26 -9.61
N VAL A 77 -2.92 -2.74 -9.49
CA VAL A 77 -1.81 -2.30 -10.34
C VAL A 77 -2.06 -2.72 -11.78
N ASN A 78 -2.41 -3.97 -12.06
CA ASN A 78 -2.65 -4.45 -13.42
C ASN A 78 -3.86 -3.77 -14.10
N GLU A 79 -4.84 -3.28 -13.34
CA GLU A 79 -5.99 -2.55 -13.86
C GLU A 79 -5.64 -1.10 -14.23
N ARG A 80 -4.59 -0.54 -13.61
CA ARG A 80 -4.16 0.86 -13.79
C ARG A 80 -2.95 1.03 -14.68
N TYR A 81 -2.32 -0.06 -15.08
CA TYR A 81 -1.12 -0.06 -15.91
C TYR A 81 -1.30 -0.99 -17.10
N ASP A 82 -0.86 -0.54 -18.28
CA ASP A 82 -0.82 -1.38 -19.47
C ASP A 82 0.38 -2.35 -19.44
N GLU A 83 0.49 -3.19 -20.47
CA GLU A 83 1.59 -4.15 -20.63
C GLU A 83 2.99 -3.50 -20.72
N ASN A 84 3.05 -2.20 -20.99
CA ASN A 84 4.27 -1.40 -21.03
C ASN A 84 4.50 -0.58 -19.75
N MET A 85 3.72 -0.83 -18.69
CA MET A 85 3.74 -0.07 -17.44
C MET A 85 3.42 1.42 -17.64
N CYS A 86 2.60 1.76 -18.64
CA CYS A 86 2.02 3.09 -18.78
C CYS A 86 0.70 3.16 -18.00
N ARG A 87 0.50 4.23 -17.22
CA ARG A 87 -0.73 4.46 -16.46
C ARG A 87 -1.92 4.61 -17.42
N ILE A 88 -2.98 3.85 -17.17
CA ILE A 88 -4.25 3.88 -17.91
C ILE A 88 -5.21 4.78 -17.12
N ASP A 89 -5.68 5.85 -17.74
CA ASP A 89 -6.66 6.81 -17.18
C ASP A 89 -8.07 6.23 -17.06
#